data_AF-A0A935R3K2-F1
#
_entry.id   AF-A0A935R3K2-F1
#
_cell.length_a   1.000
_cell.length_b   1.000
_cell.length_c   1.000
_cell.angle_alpha   90.00
_cell.angle_beta   90.00
_cell.angle_gamma   90.00
#
_symmetry.space_group_name_H-M   'P 1'
#
loop_
_entity.id
_entity.type
_entity.pdbx_description
1 polymer ?
#
loop_
_entity_poly.entity_id
_entity_poly.type
_entity_poly.pdbx_seq_one_letter_code
_entity_poly.pdbx_strand_id
1 'polypeptide(L)'
;MSGKFIGGVEDLHGRVPLTRVLAHDHRRWGLLGEPGGGKTTLLRHVAIELLSEPGGPLPIYLKVAELEQGLPTAITALCKSFTAADLAPFVLGEAQAGRAVLLIDGLDEAVDLPAARRWVCGAADLVGQSQVIVASRPIGYTEPAADFHTLTLCPLGAAEQAELLSRWVRDAGRAASALERLSRTPRLRRLAENPLLLTLVGLLLRAGQDVPSRRGDLYERALKLLLTRDHNAEDAAPVAPMREPDLTLELLGWAALRLHGLEGEAYRRDALITALEADARNAARLGKHWSSPAAFVAEVAERTGLLIPDTGRVRDASAYSFPHRTFREFLAATALERDMGAVGAGVASGAGELARVFAEGKARPERWAEVLALTCGRLGPGGADALVQRITKEGNTALLLRVVADAEGISAETVRGTPAGGGGMEQAQARQKVIEEIPALVKDLAVAVGLLEQVAKSTTCGHDLFWVREVLRRIERGEVAGGVLDGSVEDAKRAAKGAADNVLSHLDPAKRAELLALLKPWWRPIPAGSFDMGSERATTTRSPSTASPSPRASRCLACR
;
A
#
# COMPACT_ATOMS: atom_id res chain seq x y z
N MET A 1 -0.32 12.74 32.38
CA MET A 1 1.00 12.06 32.24
C MET A 1 2.13 13.04 32.61
N SER A 2 3.01 12.74 33.58
CA SER A 2 4.15 13.61 33.95
C SER A 2 5.49 12.93 33.70
N GLY A 3 5.96 13.02 32.46
CA GLY A 3 7.28 12.55 32.05
C GLY A 3 7.50 12.94 30.60
N LYS A 4 8.09 14.12 30.37
CA LYS A 4 8.58 14.47 29.03
C LYS A 4 9.68 13.49 28.67
N PHE A 5 9.53 12.82 27.53
CA PHE A 5 10.57 11.94 27.01
C PHE A 5 11.60 12.82 26.29
N ILE A 6 12.76 13.00 26.94
CA ILE A 6 13.89 13.76 26.39
C ILE A 6 14.82 12.74 25.72
N GLY A 7 14.59 12.51 24.44
CA GLY A 7 15.34 11.56 23.60
C GLY A 7 15.31 12.00 22.14
N GLY A 8 16.27 11.54 21.34
CA GLY A 8 16.23 11.75 19.89
C GLY A 8 15.12 10.92 19.25
N VAL A 9 14.65 11.28 18.05
CA VAL A 9 13.65 10.45 17.33
C VAL A 9 14.19 9.04 17.08
N GLU A 10 15.51 8.88 17.02
CA GLU A 10 16.22 7.61 16.96
C GLU A 10 15.87 6.69 18.16
N ASP A 11 15.52 7.23 19.33
CA ASP A 11 15.15 6.46 20.51
C ASP A 11 13.76 5.78 20.40
N LEU A 12 12.95 6.15 19.40
CA LEU A 12 11.70 5.47 19.06
C LEU A 12 11.98 4.21 18.22
N HIS A 13 12.65 3.23 18.82
CA HIS A 13 12.92 1.95 18.18
C HIS A 13 11.80 0.91 18.40
N GLY A 14 11.43 0.22 17.33
CA GLY A 14 10.48 -0.90 17.37
C GLY A 14 9.02 -0.47 17.45
N ARG A 15 8.17 -1.33 18.02
CA ARG A 15 6.73 -1.08 18.14
C ARG A 15 6.47 -0.15 19.32
N VAL A 16 6.07 1.09 19.04
CA VAL A 16 5.81 2.11 20.06
C VAL A 16 4.34 2.55 20.04
N PRO A 17 3.66 2.65 21.19
CA PRO A 17 2.33 3.27 21.27
C PRO A 17 2.34 4.73 20.81
N LEU A 18 1.29 5.17 20.11
CA LEU A 18 1.22 6.55 19.60
C LEU A 18 1.20 7.59 20.74
N THR A 19 0.71 7.23 21.92
CA THR A 19 0.77 8.08 23.12
C THR A 19 2.20 8.45 23.53
N ARG A 20 3.17 7.54 23.35
CA ARG A 20 4.59 7.86 23.58
C ARG A 20 5.16 8.79 22.52
N VAL A 21 4.72 8.64 21.27
CA VAL A 21 5.08 9.57 20.18
C VAL A 21 4.58 10.98 20.50
N LEU A 22 3.34 11.11 20.97
CA LEU A 22 2.77 12.40 21.36
C LEU A 22 3.49 13.05 22.54
N ALA A 23 4.05 12.24 23.45
CA ALA A 23 4.84 12.71 24.60
C ALA A 23 6.30 13.08 24.26
N HIS A 24 6.75 12.81 23.03
CA HIS A 24 8.09 13.15 22.57
C HIS A 24 8.25 14.68 22.41
N ASP A 25 9.49 15.16 22.46
CA ASP A 25 9.82 16.55 22.18
C ASP A 25 9.62 16.96 20.71
N HIS A 26 9.58 15.99 19.80
CA HIS A 26 9.37 16.23 18.38
C HIS A 26 7.87 16.39 18.12
N ARG A 27 7.51 17.34 17.25
CA ARG A 27 6.13 17.84 17.14
C ARG A 27 5.42 17.48 15.84
N ARG A 28 6.15 17.06 14.79
CA ARG A 28 5.58 16.93 13.44
C ARG A 28 5.84 15.54 12.88
N TRP A 29 4.77 14.76 12.72
CA TRP A 29 4.86 13.35 12.38
C TRP A 29 4.06 13.02 11.13
N GLY A 30 4.65 12.25 10.23
CA GLY A 30 3.95 11.58 9.14
C GLY A 30 3.63 10.14 9.54
N LEU A 31 2.37 9.73 9.58
CA LEU A 31 1.96 8.36 9.88
C LEU A 31 1.61 7.61 8.59
N LEU A 32 2.48 6.70 8.18
CA LEU A 32 2.29 5.84 7.02
C LEU A 32 1.63 4.53 7.40
N GLY A 33 1.06 3.87 6.40
CA GLY A 33 0.47 2.55 6.55
C GLY A 33 -0.31 2.14 5.32
N GLU A 34 -0.39 0.83 5.12
CA GLU A 34 -1.10 0.24 3.98
C GLU A 34 -2.60 0.58 3.94
N PRO A 35 -3.25 0.45 2.77
CA PRO A 35 -4.70 0.53 2.65
C PRO A 35 -5.41 -0.45 3.61
N GLY A 36 -6.36 0.04 4.41
CA GLY A 36 -7.04 -0.80 5.41
C GLY A 36 -6.21 -1.09 6.68
N GLY A 37 -4.99 -0.57 6.78
CA GLY A 37 -4.11 -0.73 7.93
C GLY A 37 -4.61 -0.09 9.24
N GLY A 38 -5.66 0.73 9.18
CA GLY A 38 -6.29 1.31 10.38
C GLY A 38 -5.84 2.72 10.76
N LYS A 39 -5.17 3.47 9.86
CA LYS A 39 -4.71 4.85 10.12
C LYS A 39 -5.81 5.77 10.65
N THR A 40 -6.93 5.89 9.93
CA THR A 40 -8.11 6.66 10.36
C THR A 40 -8.64 6.20 11.71
N THR A 41 -8.69 4.89 11.94
CA THR A 41 -9.15 4.30 13.21
C THR A 41 -8.20 4.66 14.35
N LEU A 42 -6.89 4.59 14.14
CA LEU A 42 -5.88 4.96 15.12
C LEU A 42 -5.97 6.45 15.48
N LEU A 43 -6.05 7.35 14.49
CA LEU A 43 -6.18 8.79 14.75
C LEU A 43 -7.44 9.10 15.57
N ARG A 44 -8.59 8.49 15.22
CA ARG A 44 -9.83 8.67 15.99
C ARG A 44 -9.74 8.08 17.40
N HIS A 45 -9.13 6.90 17.54
CA HIS A 45 -8.94 6.27 18.83
C HIS A 45 -8.08 7.14 19.75
N VAL A 46 -6.97 7.66 19.23
CA VAL A 46 -6.11 8.59 19.97
C VAL A 46 -6.84 9.89 20.32
N ALA A 47 -7.66 10.44 19.43
CA ALA A 47 -8.49 11.59 19.78
C ALA A 47 -9.42 11.30 20.97
N ILE A 48 -10.07 10.13 20.99
CA ILE A 48 -10.94 9.71 22.11
C ILE A 48 -10.14 9.49 23.40
N GLU A 49 -8.95 8.89 23.30
CA GLU A 49 -8.06 8.67 24.44
C GLU A 49 -7.62 10.01 25.06
N LEU A 50 -7.23 10.98 24.22
CA LEU A 50 -6.84 12.32 24.67
C LEU A 50 -8.00 13.06 25.35
N LEU A 51 -9.23 12.92 24.85
CA LEU A 51 -10.43 13.49 25.49
C LEU A 51 -10.75 12.84 26.84
N SER A 52 -10.26 11.63 27.08
CA SER A 52 -10.48 10.90 28.33
C SER A 52 -9.52 11.32 29.45
N GLU A 53 -8.48 12.12 29.14
CA GLU A 53 -7.53 12.67 30.12
C GLU A 53 -7.91 14.11 30.50
N PRO A 54 -8.46 14.37 31.70
CA PRO A 54 -8.80 15.73 32.12
C PRO A 54 -7.58 16.64 32.15
N GLY A 55 -7.65 17.78 31.47
CA GLY A 55 -6.52 18.71 31.35
C GLY A 55 -5.42 18.25 30.38
N GLY A 56 -5.63 17.15 29.65
CA GLY A 56 -4.80 16.74 28.53
C GLY A 56 -4.93 17.69 27.32
N PRO A 57 -4.09 17.51 26.29
CA PRO A 57 -4.11 18.37 25.12
C PRO A 57 -5.38 18.16 24.29
N LEU A 58 -5.91 19.23 23.72
CA LEU A 58 -7.13 19.25 22.91
C LEU A 58 -6.90 18.55 21.55
N PRO A 59 -7.56 17.42 21.26
CA PRO A 59 -7.44 16.79 19.94
C PRO A 59 -8.29 17.53 18.89
N ILE A 60 -7.67 17.86 17.76
CA ILE A 60 -8.32 18.45 16.59
C ILE A 60 -8.17 17.47 15.44
N TYR A 61 -9.24 16.74 15.12
CA TYR A 61 -9.26 15.79 14.01
C TYR A 61 -9.82 16.45 12.75
N LEU A 62 -9.07 16.39 11.66
CA LEU A 62 -9.41 16.97 10.37
C LEU A 62 -9.04 16.00 9.24
N LYS A 63 -9.82 16.02 8.16
CA LYS A 63 -9.40 15.53 6.86
C LYS A 63 -8.55 16.58 6.16
N VAL A 64 -7.57 16.14 5.37
CA VAL A 64 -6.66 17.08 4.67
C VAL A 64 -7.41 18.08 3.78
N ALA A 65 -8.51 17.65 3.15
CA ALA A 65 -9.34 18.50 2.29
C ALA A 65 -10.00 19.66 3.04
N GLU A 66 -10.24 19.52 4.35
CA GLU A 66 -10.83 20.60 5.17
C GLU A 66 -9.84 21.75 5.38
N LEU A 67 -8.54 21.51 5.18
CA LEU A 67 -7.48 22.52 5.30
C LEU A 67 -7.27 23.35 4.03
N GLU A 68 -8.02 23.11 2.96
CA GLU A 68 -7.87 23.83 1.68
C GLU A 68 -7.95 25.36 1.85
N GLN A 69 -8.84 25.81 2.74
CA GLN A 69 -9.02 27.23 3.08
C GLN A 69 -8.26 27.66 4.35
N GLY A 70 -7.32 26.84 4.82
CA GLY A 70 -6.52 27.05 6.01
C GLY A 70 -7.18 26.56 7.31
N LEU A 71 -6.33 26.35 8.34
CA LEU A 71 -6.74 25.81 9.64
C LEU A 71 -7.81 26.66 10.37
N PRO A 72 -7.78 28.02 10.39
CA PRO A 72 -8.82 28.81 11.04
C PRO A 72 -10.21 28.57 10.44
N THR A 73 -10.28 28.44 9.12
CA THR A 73 -11.53 28.16 8.39
C THR A 73 -12.03 26.76 8.72
N ALA A 74 -11.12 25.78 8.78
CA ALA A 74 -11.44 24.40 9.16
C ALA A 74 -11.99 24.31 10.59
N ILE A 75 -11.33 24.94 11.57
CA ILE A 75 -11.79 25.00 12.97
C ILE A 75 -13.15 25.70 13.06
N THR A 76 -13.33 26.82 12.36
CA THR A 76 -14.62 27.52 12.30
C THR A 76 -15.70 26.58 11.79
N ALA A 77 -15.45 25.84 10.71
CA ALA A 77 -16.39 24.89 10.14
C ALA A 77 -16.74 23.74 11.11
N LEU A 78 -15.74 23.16 11.81
CA LEU A 78 -15.96 22.16 12.86
C LEU A 78 -16.88 22.69 13.97
N CYS A 79 -16.66 23.95 14.38
CA CYS A 79 -17.39 24.57 15.48
C CYS A 79 -18.81 25.04 15.09
N LYS A 80 -19.17 25.10 13.79
CA LYS A 80 -20.48 25.60 13.33
C LYS A 80 -21.68 24.85 13.93
N SER A 81 -21.49 23.58 14.28
CA SER A 81 -22.54 22.75 14.88
C SER A 81 -22.80 23.06 16.36
N PHE A 82 -21.97 23.89 16.99
CA PHE A 82 -22.07 24.27 18.39
C PHE A 82 -22.62 25.69 18.53
N THR A 83 -23.38 25.94 19.60
CA THR A 83 -24.03 27.24 19.85
C THR A 83 -23.10 28.29 20.45
N ALA A 84 -21.86 27.93 20.80
CA ALA A 84 -20.90 28.82 21.44
C ALA A 84 -20.06 29.59 20.40
N ALA A 85 -20.34 30.89 20.24
CA ALA A 85 -19.65 31.76 19.28
C ALA A 85 -18.13 31.83 19.50
N ASP A 86 -17.67 31.71 20.74
CA ASP A 86 -16.25 31.79 21.11
C ASP A 86 -15.50 30.44 21.03
N LEU A 87 -16.17 29.35 20.62
CA LEU A 87 -15.55 28.04 20.57
C LEU A 87 -14.42 27.97 19.55
N ALA A 88 -14.63 28.49 18.33
CA ALA A 88 -13.59 28.47 17.30
C ALA A 88 -12.34 29.31 17.69
N PRO A 89 -12.50 30.55 18.18
CA PRO A 89 -11.39 31.30 18.77
C PRO A 89 -10.68 30.56 19.91
N PHE A 90 -11.42 29.92 20.82
CA PHE A 90 -10.85 29.13 21.92
C PHE A 90 -10.01 27.95 21.40
N VAL A 91 -10.56 27.14 20.50
CA VAL A 91 -9.87 25.97 19.92
C VAL A 91 -8.59 26.39 19.19
N LEU A 92 -8.65 27.49 18.42
CA LEU A 92 -7.47 28.03 17.74
C LEU A 92 -6.43 28.54 18.75
N GLY A 93 -6.86 29.21 19.82
CA GLY A 93 -5.99 29.69 20.89
C GLY A 93 -5.29 28.55 21.64
N GLU A 94 -6.01 27.46 21.96
CA GLU A 94 -5.41 26.26 22.56
C GLU A 94 -4.36 25.62 21.64
N ALA A 95 -4.66 25.57 20.33
CA ALA A 95 -3.74 25.05 19.33
C ALA A 95 -2.47 25.91 19.21
N GLN A 96 -2.60 27.23 19.16
CA GLN A 96 -1.46 28.15 19.11
C GLN A 96 -0.63 28.14 20.40
N ALA A 97 -1.26 27.88 21.54
CA ALA A 97 -0.58 27.81 22.84
C ALA A 97 0.16 26.48 23.09
N GLY A 98 0.21 25.57 22.11
CA GLY A 98 0.89 24.28 22.24
C GLY A 98 0.12 23.25 23.08
N ARG A 99 -1.18 23.48 23.30
CA ARG A 99 -2.05 22.62 24.12
C ARG A 99 -3.00 21.78 23.28
N ALA A 100 -2.71 21.59 22.00
CA ALA A 100 -3.51 20.74 21.12
C ALA A 100 -2.69 19.61 20.47
N VAL A 101 -3.42 18.64 19.93
CA VAL A 101 -2.90 17.62 19.02
C VAL A 101 -3.70 17.70 17.73
N LEU A 102 -3.07 18.13 16.64
CA LEU A 102 -3.65 18.20 15.31
C LEU A 102 -3.48 16.86 14.59
N LEU A 103 -4.60 16.19 14.31
CA LEU A 103 -4.67 14.87 13.69
C LEU A 103 -5.26 15.02 12.29
N ILE A 104 -4.40 14.99 11.27
CA ILE A 104 -4.77 15.21 9.87
C ILE A 104 -4.82 13.87 9.15
N ASP A 105 -5.97 13.51 8.59
CA ASP A 105 -6.18 12.21 7.95
C ASP A 105 -6.35 12.33 6.42
N GLY A 106 -5.76 11.37 5.70
CA GLY A 106 -5.95 11.19 4.26
C GLY A 106 -5.14 12.13 3.37
N LEU A 107 -3.86 12.37 3.65
CA LEU A 107 -3.00 13.17 2.75
C LEU A 107 -2.97 12.62 1.31
N ASP A 108 -2.96 11.29 1.15
CA ASP A 108 -3.03 10.58 -0.14
C ASP A 108 -4.40 10.65 -0.84
N GLU A 109 -5.41 11.17 -0.15
CA GLU A 109 -6.77 11.36 -0.67
C GLU A 109 -6.96 12.75 -1.30
N ALA A 110 -5.96 13.64 -1.17
CA ALA A 110 -6.01 14.97 -1.74
C ALA A 110 -6.00 14.95 -3.27
N VAL A 111 -6.68 15.95 -3.85
CA VAL A 111 -6.73 16.19 -5.29
C VAL A 111 -5.36 16.65 -5.82
N ASP A 112 -4.82 17.68 -5.19
CA ASP A 112 -3.50 18.26 -5.46
C ASP A 112 -2.60 17.99 -4.25
N LEU A 113 -1.78 16.95 -4.33
CA LEU A 113 -0.87 16.55 -3.25
C LEU A 113 0.14 17.67 -2.90
N PRO A 114 0.78 18.37 -3.87
CA PRO A 114 1.56 19.57 -3.59
C PRO A 114 0.79 20.66 -2.81
N ALA A 115 -0.47 20.94 -3.17
CA ALA A 115 -1.29 21.91 -2.42
C ALA A 115 -1.62 21.41 -1.03
N ALA A 116 -2.01 20.15 -0.88
CA ALA A 116 -2.30 19.53 0.40
C ALA A 116 -1.10 19.58 1.36
N ARG A 117 0.11 19.34 0.85
CA ARG A 117 1.35 19.53 1.63
C ARG A 117 1.49 20.97 2.12
N ARG A 118 1.23 21.97 1.26
CA ARG A 118 1.24 23.39 1.67
C ARG A 118 0.20 23.70 2.76
N TRP A 119 -0.99 23.12 2.66
CA TRP A 119 -2.04 23.29 3.68
C TRP A 119 -1.63 22.69 5.02
N VAL A 120 -1.05 21.49 5.01
CA VAL A 120 -0.51 20.82 6.21
C VAL A 120 0.62 21.65 6.82
N CYS A 121 1.55 22.17 6.02
CA CYS A 121 2.62 23.04 6.53
C CYS A 121 2.06 24.32 7.14
N GLY A 122 1.14 25.00 6.46
CA GLY A 122 0.52 26.21 6.99
C GLY A 122 -0.24 25.96 8.30
N ALA A 123 -0.91 24.81 8.43
CA ALA A 123 -1.54 24.40 9.69
C ALA A 123 -0.50 24.10 10.79
N ALA A 124 0.56 23.37 10.45
CA ALA A 124 1.63 23.02 11.38
C ALA A 124 2.41 24.24 11.89
N ASP A 125 2.60 25.25 11.05
CA ASP A 125 3.24 26.52 11.42
C ASP A 125 2.32 27.33 12.33
N LEU A 126 1.00 27.32 12.07
CA LEU A 126 0.04 28.07 12.87
C LEU A 126 -0.11 27.52 14.29
N VAL A 127 -0.02 26.20 14.49
CA VAL A 127 -0.19 25.57 15.81
C VAL A 127 1.09 25.54 16.66
N GLY A 128 2.20 26.07 16.14
CA GLY A 128 3.44 26.25 16.89
C GLY A 128 3.95 24.98 17.57
N GLN A 129 3.86 24.93 18.91
CA GLN A 129 4.38 23.83 19.73
C GLN A 129 3.42 22.65 19.91
N SER A 130 2.21 22.70 19.33
CA SER A 130 1.26 21.59 19.37
C SER A 130 1.77 20.40 18.55
N GLN A 131 1.37 19.19 18.94
CA GLN A 131 1.68 17.98 18.17
C GLN A 131 0.87 17.97 16.86
N VAL A 132 1.49 17.53 15.77
CA VAL A 132 0.87 17.37 14.45
C VAL A 132 1.17 15.97 13.95
N ILE A 133 0.13 15.22 13.62
CA ILE A 133 0.23 13.92 12.95
C ILE A 133 -0.55 13.99 11.64
N VAL A 134 0.11 13.71 10.52
CA VAL A 134 -0.53 13.58 9.21
C VAL A 134 -0.48 12.14 8.73
N ALA A 135 -1.63 11.52 8.47
CA ALA A 135 -1.71 10.15 7.98
C ALA A 135 -1.75 10.09 6.44
N SER A 136 -1.02 9.14 5.87
CA SER A 136 -0.94 8.90 4.41
C SER A 136 -0.71 7.42 4.10
N ARG A 137 -0.97 7.00 2.86
CA ARG A 137 -0.40 5.77 2.30
C ARG A 137 1.08 5.96 1.93
N PRO A 138 1.90 4.89 1.92
CA PRO A 138 3.33 4.98 1.56
C PRO A 138 3.57 5.33 0.08
N ILE A 139 2.81 4.71 -0.83
CA ILE A 139 2.94 4.99 -2.28
C ILE A 139 2.54 6.44 -2.55
N GLY A 140 3.44 7.22 -3.15
CA GLY A 140 3.23 8.63 -3.47
C GLY A 140 3.45 9.59 -2.30
N TYR A 141 3.75 9.09 -1.10
CA TYR A 141 4.04 9.97 0.03
C TYR A 141 5.38 10.70 -0.13
N THR A 142 5.34 11.99 0.17
CA THR A 142 6.49 12.85 0.39
C THR A 142 6.18 13.69 1.62
N GLU A 143 7.17 13.86 2.50
CA GLU A 143 7.03 14.63 3.73
C GLU A 143 6.52 16.05 3.44
N PRO A 144 5.56 16.59 4.20
CA PRO A 144 5.08 17.97 3.99
C PRO A 144 6.22 19.00 4.04
N ALA A 145 7.11 18.86 5.02
CA ALA A 145 8.31 19.67 5.21
C ALA A 145 9.45 18.81 5.81
N ALA A 146 10.68 19.36 5.84
CA ALA A 146 11.88 18.63 6.26
C ALA A 146 11.90 18.23 7.75
N ASP A 147 11.08 18.87 8.57
CA ASP A 147 10.95 18.62 10.01
C ASP A 147 9.84 17.60 10.33
N PHE A 148 9.18 17.00 9.33
CA PHE A 148 8.29 15.87 9.55
C PHE A 148 9.10 14.58 9.68
N HIS A 149 8.96 13.92 10.82
CA HIS A 149 9.51 12.58 11.03
C HIS A 149 8.45 11.54 10.71
N THR A 150 8.80 10.54 9.94
CA THR A 150 7.84 9.54 9.50
C THR A 150 7.81 8.34 10.44
N LEU A 151 6.61 7.84 10.67
CA LEU A 151 6.26 6.69 11.49
C LEU A 151 5.45 5.74 10.62
N THR A 152 5.58 4.46 10.90
CA THR A 152 4.85 3.41 10.19
C THR A 152 3.87 2.75 11.14
N LEU A 153 2.62 2.64 10.69
CA LEU A 153 1.62 1.87 11.41
C LEU A 153 1.97 0.38 11.34
N CYS A 154 2.19 -0.21 12.52
CA CYS A 154 2.49 -1.62 12.62
C CYS A 154 1.28 -2.48 12.19
N PRO A 155 1.52 -3.60 11.50
CA PRO A 155 0.53 -4.66 11.33
C PRO A 155 -0.04 -5.15 12.67
N LEU A 156 -1.24 -5.76 12.62
CA LEU A 156 -1.81 -6.42 13.80
C LEU A 156 -0.91 -7.57 14.26
N GLY A 157 -0.55 -7.57 15.54
CA GLY A 157 0.12 -8.70 16.18
C GLY A 157 -0.88 -9.81 16.53
N ALA A 158 -0.37 -11.02 16.80
CA ALA A 158 -1.20 -12.21 17.05
C ALA A 158 -2.29 -12.01 18.12
N ALA A 159 -1.99 -11.30 19.22
CA ALA A 159 -2.96 -11.01 20.27
C ALA A 159 -4.09 -10.10 19.77
N GLU A 160 -3.78 -9.09 18.96
CA GLU A 160 -4.77 -8.15 18.41
C GLU A 160 -5.61 -8.82 17.33
N GLN A 161 -5.01 -9.72 16.55
CA GLN A 161 -5.73 -10.54 15.57
C GLN A 161 -6.77 -11.45 16.27
N ALA A 162 -6.36 -12.12 17.36
CA ALA A 162 -7.25 -12.95 18.16
C ALA A 162 -8.40 -12.14 18.78
N GLU A 163 -8.09 -10.96 19.33
CA GLU A 163 -9.09 -10.08 19.94
C GLU A 163 -10.07 -9.52 18.90
N LEU A 164 -9.57 -9.04 17.76
CA LEU A 164 -10.43 -8.49 16.71
C LEU A 164 -11.35 -9.57 16.15
N LEU A 165 -10.81 -10.75 15.82
CA LEU A 165 -11.59 -11.80 15.18
C LEU A 165 -12.58 -12.44 16.15
N SER A 166 -12.21 -12.67 17.41
CA SER A 166 -13.12 -13.24 18.40
C SER A 166 -14.33 -12.35 18.65
N ARG A 167 -14.14 -11.02 18.73
CA ARG A 167 -15.23 -10.05 18.85
C ARG A 167 -16.18 -10.04 17.66
N TRP A 168 -15.65 -10.23 16.45
CA TRP A 168 -16.47 -10.26 15.22
C TRP A 168 -17.26 -11.56 15.07
N VAL A 169 -16.61 -12.70 15.29
CA VAL A 169 -17.19 -14.02 15.04
C VAL A 169 -18.09 -14.46 16.20
N ARG A 170 -17.89 -13.93 17.41
CA ARG A 170 -18.57 -14.34 18.65
C ARG A 170 -18.43 -15.84 18.98
N ASP A 171 -17.44 -16.47 18.37
CA ASP A 171 -17.02 -17.86 18.61
C ASP A 171 -15.50 -17.90 18.58
N ALA A 172 -14.92 -18.05 19.77
CA ALA A 172 -13.47 -18.07 19.96
C ALA A 172 -12.80 -19.30 19.31
N GLY A 173 -13.49 -20.44 19.26
CA GLY A 173 -12.95 -21.67 18.65
C GLY A 173 -12.87 -21.54 17.14
N ARG A 174 -13.92 -20.99 16.52
CA ARG A 174 -13.92 -20.70 15.08
C ARG A 174 -12.90 -19.61 14.70
N ALA A 175 -12.77 -18.56 15.53
CA ALA A 175 -11.76 -17.53 15.33
C ALA A 175 -10.33 -18.12 15.41
N ALA A 176 -10.04 -18.96 16.40
CA ALA A 176 -8.73 -19.60 16.55
C ALA A 176 -8.39 -20.50 15.35
N SER A 177 -9.33 -21.32 14.90
CA SER A 177 -9.16 -22.18 13.71
C SER A 177 -8.89 -21.37 12.44
N ALA A 178 -9.60 -20.25 12.26
CA ALA A 178 -9.38 -19.35 11.13
C ALA A 178 -7.99 -18.70 11.18
N LEU A 179 -7.53 -18.24 12.34
CA LEU A 179 -6.19 -17.66 12.51
C LEU A 179 -5.09 -18.69 12.27
N GLU A 180 -5.27 -19.93 12.71
CA GLU A 180 -4.35 -21.03 12.40
C GLU A 180 -4.23 -21.21 10.89
N ARG A 181 -5.36 -21.29 10.17
CA ARG A 181 -5.38 -21.39 8.70
C ARG A 181 -4.69 -20.19 8.04
N LEU A 182 -4.95 -18.98 8.52
CA LEU A 182 -4.34 -17.75 8.00
C LEU A 182 -2.82 -17.72 8.23
N SER A 183 -2.32 -18.34 9.28
CA SER A 183 -0.88 -18.37 9.59
C SER A 183 -0.04 -19.28 8.68
N ARG A 184 -0.69 -20.20 7.92
CA ARG A 184 -0.04 -21.30 7.17
C ARG A 184 0.84 -20.85 6.01
N THR A 185 0.52 -19.71 5.38
CA THR A 185 1.33 -19.17 4.29
C THR A 185 1.60 -17.69 4.53
N PRO A 186 2.76 -17.15 4.11
CA PRO A 186 3.06 -15.71 4.25
C PRO A 186 1.96 -14.84 3.65
N ARG A 187 1.37 -15.28 2.54
CA ARG A 187 0.29 -14.59 1.86
C ARG A 187 -0.99 -14.52 2.69
N LEU A 188 -1.44 -15.64 3.25
CA LEU A 188 -2.63 -15.65 4.09
C LEU A 188 -2.41 -14.87 5.38
N ARG A 189 -1.18 -14.87 5.90
CA ARG A 189 -0.82 -14.11 7.09
C ARG A 189 -1.04 -12.61 6.89
N ARG A 190 -0.73 -12.08 5.70
CA ARG A 190 -1.02 -10.68 5.34
C ARG A 190 -2.50 -10.30 5.41
N LEU A 191 -3.41 -11.26 5.21
CA LEU A 191 -4.85 -11.01 5.39
C LEU A 191 -5.20 -10.80 6.88
N ALA A 192 -4.52 -11.51 7.79
CA ALA A 192 -4.73 -11.38 9.23
C ALA A 192 -4.05 -10.13 9.82
N GLU A 193 -2.92 -9.74 9.24
CA GLU A 193 -2.13 -8.57 9.64
C GLU A 193 -2.83 -7.23 9.35
N ASN A 194 -3.74 -7.20 8.38
CA ASN A 194 -4.49 -6.00 7.99
C ASN A 194 -5.88 -5.98 8.69
N PRO A 195 -6.19 -4.96 9.52
CA PRO A 195 -7.44 -4.90 10.28
C PRO A 195 -8.70 -4.97 9.41
N LEU A 196 -8.70 -4.29 8.25
CA LEU A 196 -9.86 -4.34 7.36
C LEU A 196 -10.04 -5.74 6.78
N LEU A 197 -8.98 -6.36 6.27
CA LEU A 197 -9.06 -7.70 5.69
C LEU A 197 -9.49 -8.74 6.76
N LEU A 198 -8.94 -8.64 7.97
CA LEU A 198 -9.35 -9.52 9.08
C LEU A 198 -10.82 -9.29 9.49
N THR A 199 -11.30 -8.04 9.40
CA THR A 199 -12.73 -7.74 9.57
C THR A 199 -13.59 -8.38 8.49
N LEU A 200 -13.17 -8.35 7.22
CA LEU A 200 -13.88 -9.06 6.14
C LEU A 200 -13.87 -10.58 6.35
N VAL A 201 -12.78 -11.14 6.88
CA VAL A 201 -12.72 -12.55 7.28
C VAL A 201 -13.76 -12.82 8.37
N GLY A 202 -13.84 -11.96 9.39
CA GLY A 202 -14.86 -12.04 10.44
C GLY A 202 -16.29 -12.02 9.87
N LEU A 203 -16.54 -11.14 8.88
CA LEU A 203 -17.83 -11.07 8.18
C LEU A 203 -18.19 -12.39 7.49
N LEU A 204 -17.24 -13.00 6.76
CA LEU A 204 -17.46 -14.29 6.09
C LEU A 204 -17.75 -15.40 7.10
N LEU A 205 -16.96 -15.48 8.17
CA LEU A 205 -17.13 -16.48 9.22
C LEU A 205 -18.48 -16.33 9.91
N ARG A 206 -18.92 -15.10 10.22
CA ARG A 206 -20.25 -14.87 10.81
C ARG A 206 -21.39 -15.34 9.91
N ALA A 207 -21.22 -15.24 8.59
CA ALA A 207 -22.16 -15.76 7.60
C ALA A 207 -22.01 -17.27 7.31
N GLY A 208 -21.24 -18.02 8.12
CA GLY A 208 -21.08 -19.45 7.92
C GLY A 208 -20.07 -19.84 6.83
N GLN A 209 -19.41 -18.88 6.17
CA GLN A 209 -18.50 -19.16 5.06
C GLN A 209 -17.07 -19.48 5.53
N ASP A 210 -16.30 -20.10 4.62
CA ASP A 210 -14.87 -20.36 4.77
C ASP A 210 -14.01 -19.16 4.36
N VAL A 211 -12.80 -19.08 4.95
CA VAL A 211 -11.78 -18.12 4.57
C VAL A 211 -11.22 -18.46 3.18
N PRO A 212 -11.33 -17.56 2.19
CA PRO A 212 -10.78 -17.80 0.86
C PRO A 212 -9.25 -17.70 0.86
N SER A 213 -8.62 -18.35 -0.13
CA SER A 213 -7.17 -18.35 -0.28
C SER A 213 -6.60 -17.09 -0.94
N ARG A 214 -7.46 -16.28 -1.56
CA ARG A 214 -7.08 -15.08 -2.31
C ARG A 214 -7.76 -13.84 -1.74
N ARG A 215 -7.00 -12.73 -1.75
CA ARG A 215 -7.48 -11.41 -1.34
C ARG A 215 -8.67 -10.94 -2.20
N GLY A 216 -8.63 -11.19 -3.51
CA GLY A 216 -9.72 -10.83 -4.42
C GLY A 216 -11.02 -11.56 -4.08
N ASP A 217 -10.95 -12.85 -3.81
CA ASP A 217 -12.11 -13.67 -3.41
C ASP A 217 -12.69 -13.22 -2.06
N LEU A 218 -11.84 -12.78 -1.13
CA LEU A 218 -12.27 -12.22 0.16
C LEU A 218 -13.14 -10.97 -0.04
N TYR A 219 -12.67 -10.02 -0.84
CA TYR A 219 -13.45 -8.83 -1.17
C TYR A 219 -14.74 -9.19 -1.89
N GLU A 220 -14.69 -10.06 -2.90
CA GLU A 220 -15.88 -10.42 -3.69
C GLU A 220 -16.98 -11.02 -2.80
N ARG A 221 -16.62 -12.01 -1.97
CA ARG A 221 -17.57 -12.67 -1.06
C ARG A 221 -18.09 -11.71 -0.01
N ALA A 222 -17.22 -10.86 0.55
CA ALA A 222 -17.63 -9.89 1.56
C ALA A 222 -18.60 -8.84 1.00
N LEU A 223 -18.33 -8.29 -0.19
CA LEU A 223 -19.25 -7.35 -0.84
C LEU A 223 -20.58 -8.00 -1.20
N LYS A 224 -20.57 -9.27 -1.66
CA LYS A 224 -21.80 -10.06 -1.87
C LYS A 224 -22.61 -10.18 -0.58
N LEU A 225 -21.98 -10.51 0.55
CA LEU A 225 -22.66 -10.58 1.85
C LEU A 225 -23.23 -9.23 2.32
N LEU A 226 -22.58 -8.11 1.99
CA LEU A 226 -23.12 -6.78 2.30
C LEU A 226 -24.40 -6.48 1.49
N LEU A 227 -24.48 -6.98 0.25
CA LEU A 227 -25.64 -6.84 -0.62
C LEU A 227 -26.79 -7.79 -0.27
N THR A 228 -26.47 -9.04 0.10
CA THR A 228 -27.48 -10.06 0.46
C THR A 228 -27.91 -9.98 1.92
N ARG A 229 -27.13 -9.30 2.78
CA ARG A 229 -27.37 -9.17 4.22
C ARG A 229 -27.34 -10.49 5.01
N ASP A 230 -26.87 -11.59 4.41
CA ASP A 230 -26.78 -12.93 5.03
C ASP A 230 -25.87 -12.98 6.28
N HIS A 231 -25.13 -11.91 6.56
CA HIS A 231 -24.34 -11.75 7.77
C HIS A 231 -25.14 -11.30 8.99
N ASN A 232 -26.38 -10.78 8.86
CA ASN A 232 -27.12 -10.08 9.94
C ASN A 232 -28.16 -10.94 10.68
N ALA A 233 -27.94 -12.24 10.79
CA ALA A 233 -28.95 -13.18 11.26
C ALA A 233 -29.54 -12.93 12.67
N GLU A 234 -28.92 -12.10 13.54
CA GLU A 234 -29.29 -12.06 14.97
C GLU A 234 -29.60 -10.69 15.60
N ASP A 235 -29.19 -9.52 15.07
CA ASP A 235 -29.17 -8.27 15.89
C ASP A 235 -29.66 -6.95 15.25
N ALA A 236 -30.23 -6.93 14.03
CA ALA A 236 -30.65 -5.67 13.40
C ALA A 236 -32.08 -5.72 12.87
N ALA A 237 -32.74 -4.55 12.85
CA ALA A 237 -33.98 -4.36 12.10
C ALA A 237 -33.79 -4.85 10.65
N PRO A 238 -34.76 -5.57 10.06
CA PRO A 238 -34.59 -6.22 8.77
C PRO A 238 -34.52 -5.16 7.66
N VAL A 239 -33.30 -4.71 7.35
CA VAL A 239 -33.04 -3.98 6.10
C VAL A 239 -33.03 -5.02 4.99
N ALA A 240 -33.91 -4.84 4.00
CA ALA A 240 -34.03 -5.78 2.88
C ALA A 240 -32.71 -5.91 2.09
N PRO A 241 -32.42 -7.08 1.51
CA PRO A 241 -31.30 -7.23 0.58
C PRO A 241 -31.48 -6.37 -0.67
N MET A 242 -30.40 -6.23 -1.44
CA MET A 242 -30.48 -5.67 -2.78
C MET A 242 -31.28 -6.59 -3.69
N ARG A 243 -32.11 -6.01 -4.55
CA ARG A 243 -32.93 -6.75 -5.53
C ARG A 243 -32.07 -7.59 -6.48
N GLU A 244 -30.98 -7.01 -6.97
CA GLU A 244 -30.08 -7.63 -7.96
C GLU A 244 -28.62 -7.50 -7.50
N PRO A 245 -28.14 -8.35 -6.57
CA PRO A 245 -26.81 -8.21 -5.98
C PRO A 245 -25.67 -8.24 -7.01
N ASP A 246 -25.69 -9.21 -7.94
CA ASP A 246 -24.61 -9.35 -8.93
C ASP A 246 -24.59 -8.19 -9.94
N LEU A 247 -25.77 -7.77 -10.41
CA LEU A 247 -25.90 -6.58 -11.27
C LEU A 247 -25.43 -5.32 -10.52
N THR A 248 -25.75 -5.21 -9.23
CA THR A 248 -25.30 -4.09 -8.39
C THR A 248 -23.77 -4.03 -8.31
N LEU A 249 -23.09 -5.16 -8.08
CA LEU A 249 -21.61 -5.20 -8.07
C LEU A 249 -21.04 -4.82 -9.43
N GLU A 250 -21.66 -5.25 -10.51
CA GLU A 250 -21.20 -4.92 -11.85
C GLU A 250 -21.33 -3.43 -12.15
N LEU A 251 -22.50 -2.84 -11.90
CA LEU A 251 -22.76 -1.41 -12.09
C LEU A 251 -21.86 -0.55 -11.19
N LEU A 252 -21.73 -0.92 -9.91
CA LEU A 252 -20.80 -0.25 -8.99
C LEU A 252 -19.34 -0.41 -9.41
N GLY A 253 -18.97 -1.55 -10.02
CA GLY A 253 -17.64 -1.78 -10.58
C GLY A 253 -17.29 -0.75 -11.65
N TRP A 254 -18.17 -0.58 -12.63
CA TRP A 254 -17.98 0.38 -13.72
C TRP A 254 -17.98 1.82 -13.21
N ALA A 255 -18.91 2.16 -12.29
CA ALA A 255 -18.91 3.47 -11.66
C ALA A 255 -17.62 3.71 -10.87
N ALA A 256 -17.16 2.74 -10.07
CA ALA A 256 -15.92 2.84 -9.32
C ALA A 256 -14.71 3.06 -10.23
N LEU A 257 -14.60 2.33 -11.35
CA LEU A 257 -13.51 2.49 -12.32
C LEU A 257 -13.45 3.91 -12.92
N ARG A 258 -14.61 4.48 -13.25
CA ARG A 258 -14.72 5.86 -13.76
C ARG A 258 -14.37 6.88 -12.68
N LEU A 259 -15.02 6.78 -11.54
CA LEU A 259 -14.84 7.69 -10.41
C LEU A 259 -13.41 7.65 -9.87
N HIS A 260 -12.72 6.51 -9.94
CA HIS A 260 -11.33 6.40 -9.51
C HIS A 260 -10.36 7.29 -10.31
N GLY A 261 -10.69 7.56 -11.58
CA GLY A 261 -9.97 8.52 -12.42
C GLY A 261 -10.32 9.98 -12.14
N LEU A 262 -11.46 10.24 -11.49
CA LEU A 262 -11.82 11.58 -11.02
C LEU A 262 -11.11 11.90 -9.71
N GLU A 263 -10.81 13.17 -9.51
CA GLU A 263 -10.18 13.68 -8.31
C GLU A 263 -11.12 13.61 -7.09
N GLY A 264 -10.55 13.34 -5.91
CA GLY A 264 -11.26 13.23 -4.64
C GLY A 264 -11.73 11.83 -4.24
N GLU A 265 -12.38 11.76 -3.07
CA GLU A 265 -12.93 10.53 -2.44
C GLU A 265 -14.45 10.59 -2.20
N ALA A 266 -15.04 11.74 -2.50
CA ALA A 266 -16.48 11.98 -2.38
C ALA A 266 -16.96 12.61 -3.69
N TYR A 267 -18.12 12.16 -4.14
CA TYR A 267 -18.62 12.42 -5.48
C TYR A 267 -20.03 12.94 -5.39
N ARG A 268 -20.30 14.04 -6.09
CA ARG A 268 -21.68 14.52 -6.22
C ARG A 268 -22.55 13.46 -6.88
N ARG A 269 -23.84 13.48 -6.56
CA ARG A 269 -24.81 12.52 -7.09
C ARG A 269 -24.81 12.46 -8.62
N ASP A 270 -24.72 13.61 -9.29
CA ASP A 270 -24.70 13.69 -10.75
C ASP A 270 -23.44 13.09 -11.37
N ALA A 271 -22.27 13.27 -10.74
CA ALA A 271 -21.04 12.62 -11.17
C ALA A 271 -21.13 11.07 -11.03
N LEU A 272 -21.72 10.59 -9.94
CA LEU A 272 -21.97 9.16 -9.73
C LEU A 272 -22.96 8.59 -10.77
N ILE A 273 -24.05 9.31 -11.06
CA ILE A 273 -25.02 8.92 -12.10
C ILE A 273 -24.36 8.92 -13.48
N THR A 274 -23.58 9.96 -13.80
CA THR A 274 -22.82 10.04 -15.06
C THR A 274 -21.87 8.85 -15.21
N ALA A 275 -21.20 8.45 -14.13
CA ALA A 275 -20.32 7.29 -14.14
C ALA A 275 -21.08 5.96 -14.35
N LEU A 276 -22.28 5.83 -13.80
CA LEU A 276 -23.16 4.66 -13.97
C LEU A 276 -23.70 4.54 -15.40
N GLU A 277 -24.04 5.67 -16.02
CA GLU A 277 -24.67 5.73 -17.35
C GLU A 277 -23.67 5.87 -18.52
N ALA A 278 -22.38 5.95 -18.22
CA ALA A 278 -21.32 6.13 -19.23
C ALA A 278 -21.27 5.03 -20.31
N ASP A 279 -21.76 3.82 -20.01
CA ASP A 279 -21.94 2.73 -20.98
C ASP A 279 -23.45 2.53 -21.24
N ALA A 280 -23.85 2.56 -22.50
CA ALA A 280 -25.26 2.46 -22.91
C ALA A 280 -25.94 1.13 -22.49
N ARG A 281 -25.19 0.03 -22.39
CA ARG A 281 -25.71 -1.26 -21.89
C ARG A 281 -25.93 -1.18 -20.39
N ASN A 282 -25.04 -0.52 -19.64
CA ASN A 282 -25.23 -0.29 -18.21
C ASN A 282 -26.44 0.61 -17.96
N ALA A 283 -26.60 1.71 -18.72
CA ALA A 283 -27.77 2.58 -18.64
C ALA A 283 -29.08 1.83 -18.94
N ALA A 284 -29.11 0.99 -19.98
CA ALA A 284 -30.29 0.18 -20.32
C ALA A 284 -30.63 -0.85 -19.22
N ARG A 285 -29.63 -1.52 -18.66
CA ARG A 285 -29.82 -2.48 -17.54
C ARG A 285 -30.29 -1.76 -16.29
N LEU A 286 -29.74 -0.60 -15.99
CA LEU A 286 -30.15 0.23 -14.85
C LEU A 286 -31.64 0.63 -14.97
N GLY A 287 -32.06 1.14 -16.13
CA GLY A 287 -33.45 1.52 -16.39
C GLY A 287 -34.45 0.35 -16.41
N LYS A 288 -33.98 -0.88 -16.64
CA LYS A 288 -34.83 -2.10 -16.57
C LYS A 288 -35.16 -2.51 -15.13
N HIS A 289 -34.22 -2.33 -14.20
CA HIS A 289 -34.33 -2.85 -12.83
C HIS A 289 -34.64 -1.76 -11.78
N TRP A 290 -34.41 -0.48 -12.11
CA TRP A 290 -34.69 0.68 -11.26
C TRP A 290 -35.43 1.78 -12.00
N SER A 291 -36.26 2.53 -11.27
CA SER A 291 -37.03 3.65 -11.85
C SER A 291 -36.16 4.82 -12.30
N SER A 292 -34.98 4.98 -11.70
CA SER A 292 -33.96 5.95 -12.11
C SER A 292 -32.58 5.55 -11.55
N PRO A 293 -31.48 6.09 -12.11
CA PRO A 293 -30.15 5.96 -11.52
C PRO A 293 -30.08 6.47 -10.07
N ALA A 294 -30.80 7.54 -9.76
CA ALA A 294 -30.86 8.09 -8.40
C ALA A 294 -31.51 7.11 -7.42
N ALA A 295 -32.54 6.37 -7.85
CA ALA A 295 -33.18 5.34 -7.04
C ALA A 295 -32.22 4.18 -6.75
N PHE A 296 -31.41 3.76 -7.73
CA PHE A 296 -30.34 2.78 -7.52
C PHE A 296 -29.32 3.26 -6.48
N VAL A 297 -28.80 4.49 -6.61
CA VAL A 297 -27.83 5.06 -5.67
C VAL A 297 -28.40 5.12 -4.25
N ALA A 298 -29.65 5.58 -4.10
CA ALA A 298 -30.32 5.65 -2.81
C ALA A 298 -30.50 4.26 -2.18
N GLU A 299 -30.93 3.27 -2.97
CA GLU A 299 -31.09 1.89 -2.51
C GLU A 299 -29.76 1.30 -2.03
N VAL A 300 -28.68 1.48 -2.80
CA VAL A 300 -27.34 1.03 -2.40
C VAL A 300 -26.91 1.70 -1.08
N ALA A 301 -27.11 3.01 -0.95
CA ALA A 301 -26.71 3.75 0.24
C ALA A 301 -27.50 3.33 1.49
N GLU A 302 -28.82 3.16 1.36
CA GLU A 302 -29.70 2.75 2.44
C GLU A 302 -29.48 1.29 2.84
N ARG A 303 -29.24 0.41 1.86
CA ARG A 303 -29.31 -1.04 2.06
C ARG A 303 -27.98 -1.76 2.11
N THR A 304 -26.84 -1.15 1.86
CA THR A 304 -25.59 -1.94 1.74
C THR A 304 -24.42 -1.37 2.52
N GLY A 305 -24.43 -0.06 2.79
CA GLY A 305 -23.28 0.65 3.33
C GLY A 305 -22.10 0.76 2.34
N LEU A 306 -22.23 0.30 1.09
CA LEU A 306 -21.19 0.42 0.05
C LEU A 306 -21.09 1.82 -0.54
N LEU A 307 -22.13 2.63 -0.35
CA LEU A 307 -22.14 4.07 -0.54
C LEU A 307 -22.68 4.70 0.73
N ILE A 308 -22.07 5.79 1.17
CA ILE A 308 -22.54 6.57 2.31
C ILE A 308 -22.68 8.04 1.89
N PRO A 309 -23.69 8.77 2.37
CA PRO A 309 -23.73 10.21 2.22
C PRO A 309 -22.43 10.82 2.77
N ASP A 310 -21.82 11.72 2.01
CA ASP A 310 -20.64 12.41 2.47
C ASP A 310 -21.02 13.47 3.52
N THR A 311 -20.35 13.43 4.68
CA THR A 311 -20.68 14.30 5.82
C THR A 311 -19.67 15.43 6.01
N GLY A 312 -18.87 15.80 5.00
CA GLY A 312 -17.95 16.94 5.15
C GLY A 312 -16.76 17.05 4.20
N ARG A 313 -16.53 16.12 3.27
CA ARG A 313 -15.45 16.21 2.27
C ARG A 313 -15.85 17.06 1.06
N VAL A 314 -17.13 17.07 0.72
CA VAL A 314 -17.72 17.96 -0.30
C VAL A 314 -18.73 18.86 0.38
N ARG A 315 -18.71 20.16 0.07
CA ARG A 315 -19.76 21.11 0.48
C ARG A 315 -21.04 20.89 -0.36
N ASP A 316 -21.54 19.66 -0.37
CA ASP A 316 -22.75 19.23 -1.06
C ASP A 316 -23.40 18.08 -0.26
N ALA A 317 -24.55 18.36 0.36
CA ALA A 317 -25.32 17.39 1.13
C ALA A 317 -25.86 16.21 0.28
N SER A 318 -25.67 16.24 -1.04
CA SER A 318 -26.05 15.17 -1.97
C SER A 318 -24.87 14.30 -2.44
N ALA A 319 -23.64 14.57 -1.97
CA ALA A 319 -22.47 13.79 -2.32
C ALA A 319 -22.46 12.41 -1.62
N TYR A 320 -21.83 11.45 -2.27
CA TYR A 320 -21.63 10.08 -1.79
C TYR A 320 -20.16 9.72 -1.79
N SER A 321 -19.75 8.87 -0.86
CA SER A 321 -18.42 8.26 -0.84
C SER A 321 -18.52 6.75 -0.64
N PHE A 322 -17.46 6.03 -1.02
CA PHE A 322 -17.30 4.65 -0.58
C PHE A 322 -16.84 4.66 0.88
N PRO A 323 -17.33 3.75 1.74
CA PRO A 323 -16.96 3.73 3.16
C PRO A 323 -15.46 3.48 3.37
N HIS A 324 -14.83 2.81 2.40
CA HIS A 324 -13.40 2.59 2.37
C HIS A 324 -12.90 2.60 0.92
N ARG A 325 -11.77 3.30 0.69
CA ARG A 325 -11.15 3.42 -0.63
C ARG A 325 -10.82 2.05 -1.27
N THR A 326 -10.47 1.04 -0.48
CA THR A 326 -10.19 -0.31 -1.01
C THR A 326 -11.41 -1.01 -1.59
N PHE A 327 -12.64 -0.70 -1.15
CA PHE A 327 -13.83 -1.22 -1.81
C PHE A 327 -13.99 -0.64 -3.21
N ARG A 328 -13.76 0.67 -3.37
CA ARG A 328 -13.72 1.32 -4.69
C ARG A 328 -12.61 0.73 -5.55
N GLU A 329 -11.41 0.53 -5.00
CA GLU A 329 -10.27 -0.04 -5.73
C GLU A 329 -10.55 -1.47 -6.20
N PHE A 330 -11.18 -2.29 -5.35
CA PHE A 330 -11.58 -3.65 -5.72
C PHE A 330 -12.70 -3.69 -6.77
N LEU A 331 -13.72 -2.84 -6.63
CA LEU A 331 -14.79 -2.71 -7.61
C LEU A 331 -14.26 -2.25 -8.97
N ALA A 332 -13.37 -1.25 -8.97
CA ALA A 332 -12.68 -0.78 -10.17
C ALA A 332 -11.85 -1.89 -10.82
N ALA A 333 -11.09 -2.65 -10.02
CA ALA A 333 -10.30 -3.78 -10.50
C ALA A 333 -11.16 -4.86 -11.17
N THR A 334 -12.32 -5.16 -10.59
CA THR A 334 -13.28 -6.13 -11.14
C THR A 334 -13.87 -5.68 -12.47
N ALA A 335 -14.16 -4.39 -12.63
CA ALA A 335 -14.59 -3.84 -13.92
C ALA A 335 -13.46 -3.85 -14.96
N LEU A 336 -12.23 -3.52 -14.55
CA LEU A 336 -11.07 -3.55 -15.43
C LEU A 336 -10.75 -4.97 -15.93
N GLU A 337 -10.85 -5.98 -15.05
CA GLU A 337 -10.75 -7.40 -15.43
C GLU A 337 -11.78 -7.78 -16.52
N ARG A 338 -13.03 -7.33 -16.37
CA ARG A 338 -14.09 -7.58 -17.34
C ARG A 338 -13.82 -6.89 -18.68
N ASP A 339 -13.34 -5.65 -18.67
CA ASP A 339 -12.93 -4.93 -19.89
C ASP A 339 -11.83 -5.71 -20.62
N MET A 340 -10.81 -6.17 -19.91
CA MET A 340 -9.71 -6.98 -20.46
C MET A 340 -10.20 -8.29 -21.08
N GLY A 341 -11.12 -8.99 -20.41
CA GLY A 341 -11.73 -10.21 -20.93
C GLY A 341 -12.56 -9.97 -22.21
N ALA A 342 -13.32 -8.88 -22.27
CA ALA A 342 -14.11 -8.51 -23.44
C ALA A 342 -13.23 -8.19 -24.66
N VAL A 343 -12.14 -7.43 -24.45
CA VAL A 343 -11.14 -7.13 -25.49
C VAL A 343 -10.49 -8.41 -26.01
N GLY A 344 -10.10 -9.33 -25.12
CA GLY A 344 -9.50 -10.61 -25.51
C GLY A 344 -10.43 -11.53 -26.31
N ALA A 345 -11.75 -11.43 -26.09
CA ALA A 345 -12.76 -12.21 -26.81
C ALA A 345 -13.17 -11.60 -28.17
N GLY A 346 -12.55 -10.48 -28.60
CA GLY A 346 -12.92 -9.80 -29.85
C GLY A 346 -14.31 -9.15 -29.82
N VAL A 347 -14.92 -9.06 -28.64
CA VAL A 347 -16.16 -8.31 -28.43
C VAL A 347 -15.76 -6.84 -28.39
N ALA A 348 -16.44 -5.98 -29.15
CA ALA A 348 -16.28 -4.54 -29.01
C ALA A 348 -16.58 -4.16 -27.54
N SER A 349 -15.54 -3.99 -26.72
CA SER A 349 -15.69 -3.43 -25.39
C SER A 349 -15.94 -1.94 -25.59
N GLY A 350 -17.01 -1.44 -24.96
CA GLY A 350 -17.26 -0.01 -24.90
C GLY A 350 -16.15 0.62 -24.08
N ALA A 351 -15.32 1.43 -24.74
CA ALA A 351 -14.26 2.28 -24.20
C ALA A 351 -12.96 1.56 -23.82
N GLY A 352 -11.84 2.05 -24.36
CA GLY A 352 -10.48 1.66 -23.98
C GLY A 352 -10.14 2.06 -22.55
N GLU A 353 -10.84 1.48 -21.58
CA GLU A 353 -10.64 1.72 -20.16
C GLU A 353 -9.26 1.34 -19.74
N LEU A 354 -8.79 0.17 -20.18
CA LEU A 354 -7.42 -0.22 -19.92
C LEU A 354 -6.43 0.85 -20.38
N ALA A 355 -6.57 1.38 -21.60
CA ALA A 355 -5.68 2.44 -22.11
C ALA A 355 -5.80 3.74 -21.29
N ARG A 356 -7.01 4.12 -20.86
CA ARG A 356 -7.23 5.28 -19.98
C ARG A 356 -6.56 5.09 -18.62
N VAL A 357 -6.80 3.96 -17.96
CA VAL A 357 -6.20 3.59 -16.67
C VAL A 357 -4.68 3.66 -16.74
N PHE A 358 -4.11 3.18 -17.84
CA PHE A 358 -2.68 3.24 -18.08
C PHE A 358 -2.14 4.66 -18.23
N ALA A 359 -2.80 5.48 -19.05
CA ALA A 359 -2.44 6.89 -19.22
C ALA A 359 -2.54 7.67 -17.89
N GLU A 360 -3.61 7.44 -17.13
CA GLU A 360 -3.81 8.06 -15.82
C GLU A 360 -2.83 7.53 -14.77
N GLY A 361 -2.53 6.23 -14.77
CA GLY A 361 -1.56 5.60 -13.87
C GLY A 361 -0.13 6.06 -14.11
N LYS A 362 0.22 6.41 -15.35
CA LYS A 362 1.50 7.07 -15.66
C LYS A 362 1.59 8.45 -15.00
N ALA A 363 0.51 9.21 -14.98
CA ALA A 363 0.47 10.52 -14.34
C ALA A 363 0.35 10.42 -12.81
N ARG A 364 -0.35 9.39 -12.31
CA ARG A 364 -0.79 9.24 -10.90
C ARG A 364 -0.65 7.79 -10.43
N PRO A 365 0.59 7.28 -10.26
CA PRO A 365 0.83 5.89 -9.89
C PRO A 365 0.23 5.53 -8.52
N GLU A 366 0.19 6.47 -7.58
CA GLU A 366 -0.37 6.32 -6.22
C GLU A 366 -1.88 6.05 -6.20
N ARG A 367 -2.61 6.44 -7.26
CA ARG A 367 -4.02 6.09 -7.42
C ARG A 367 -4.18 4.67 -7.95
N TRP A 368 -3.52 4.40 -9.07
CA TRP A 368 -3.79 3.21 -9.87
C TRP A 368 -3.01 1.95 -9.48
N ALA A 369 -1.96 2.07 -8.66
CA ALA A 369 -1.16 0.92 -8.21
C ALA A 369 -2.01 -0.20 -7.60
N GLU A 370 -2.92 0.16 -6.70
CA GLU A 370 -3.71 -0.84 -5.98
C GLU A 370 -4.79 -1.46 -6.86
N VAL A 371 -5.39 -0.69 -7.75
CA VAL A 371 -6.35 -1.19 -8.74
C VAL A 371 -5.67 -2.19 -9.67
N LEU A 372 -4.51 -1.84 -10.22
CA LEU A 372 -3.77 -2.72 -11.13
C LEU A 372 -3.25 -3.98 -10.43
N ALA A 373 -2.81 -3.87 -9.17
CA ALA A 373 -2.39 -5.01 -8.36
C ALA A 373 -3.56 -5.98 -8.09
N LEU A 374 -4.73 -5.44 -7.72
CA LEU A 374 -5.96 -6.20 -7.54
C LEU A 374 -6.44 -6.84 -8.85
N THR A 375 -6.38 -6.12 -9.97
CA THR A 375 -6.72 -6.68 -11.29
C THR A 375 -5.79 -7.84 -11.63
N CYS A 376 -4.48 -7.66 -11.45
CA CYS A 376 -3.47 -8.69 -11.70
C CYS A 376 -3.73 -9.97 -10.88
N GLY A 377 -4.04 -9.81 -9.58
CA GLY A 377 -4.34 -10.95 -8.69
C GLY A 377 -5.67 -11.66 -8.99
N ARG A 378 -6.54 -11.07 -9.82
CA ARG A 378 -7.79 -11.68 -10.27
C ARG A 378 -7.66 -12.37 -11.63
N LEU A 379 -6.78 -11.87 -12.48
CA LEU A 379 -6.48 -12.47 -13.78
C LEU A 379 -5.88 -13.88 -13.59
N GLY A 380 -6.21 -14.80 -14.49
CA GLY A 380 -5.47 -16.05 -14.62
C GLY A 380 -4.03 -15.81 -15.10
N PRO A 381 -3.14 -16.82 -15.00
CA PRO A 381 -1.70 -16.68 -15.31
C PRO A 381 -1.38 -15.94 -16.62
N GLY A 382 -2.06 -16.29 -17.72
CA GLY A 382 -1.84 -15.63 -19.01
C GLY A 382 -2.31 -14.17 -19.07
N GLY A 383 -3.38 -13.83 -18.34
CA GLY A 383 -3.86 -12.45 -18.24
C GLY A 383 -2.95 -11.59 -17.37
N ALA A 384 -2.48 -12.13 -16.25
CA ALA A 384 -1.51 -11.48 -15.38
C ALA A 384 -0.19 -11.20 -16.12
N ASP A 385 0.30 -12.16 -16.90
CA ASP A 385 1.49 -11.99 -17.75
C ASP A 385 1.29 -10.85 -18.77
N ALA A 386 0.16 -10.83 -19.47
CA ALA A 386 -0.16 -9.79 -20.44
C ALA A 386 -0.23 -8.39 -19.79
N LEU A 387 -0.79 -8.28 -18.59
CA LEU A 387 -0.87 -7.03 -17.84
C LEU A 387 0.53 -6.53 -17.45
N VAL A 388 1.36 -7.39 -16.88
CA VAL A 388 2.74 -7.07 -16.45
C VAL A 388 3.61 -6.65 -17.65
N GLN A 389 3.52 -7.38 -18.76
CA GLN A 389 4.25 -7.03 -19.98
C GLN A 389 3.80 -5.68 -20.55
N ARG A 390 2.51 -5.34 -20.45
CA ARG A 390 1.99 -4.04 -20.89
C ARG A 390 2.50 -2.90 -20.01
N ILE A 391 2.44 -3.01 -18.68
CA ILE A 391 3.01 -2.02 -17.75
C ILE A 391 4.50 -1.81 -18.03
N THR A 392 5.23 -2.90 -18.31
CA THR A 392 6.66 -2.86 -18.64
C THR A 392 6.92 -2.05 -19.91
N LYS A 393 6.14 -2.24 -20.98
CA LYS A 393 6.28 -1.49 -22.24
C LYS A 393 6.00 0.00 -22.08
N GLU A 394 5.10 0.37 -21.18
CA GLU A 394 4.69 1.77 -20.97
C GLU A 394 5.62 2.56 -20.03
N GLY A 395 6.54 1.87 -19.35
CA GLY A 395 7.67 2.49 -18.63
C GLY A 395 7.35 3.05 -17.25
N ASN A 396 6.43 2.44 -16.49
CA ASN A 396 6.12 2.85 -15.11
C ASN A 396 6.63 1.83 -14.08
N THR A 397 7.89 1.98 -13.66
CA THR A 397 8.56 1.06 -12.72
C THR A 397 7.86 0.98 -11.37
N ALA A 398 7.40 2.09 -10.81
CA ALA A 398 6.74 2.11 -9.50
C ALA A 398 5.43 1.29 -9.51
N LEU A 399 4.61 1.46 -10.55
CA LEU A 399 3.41 0.63 -10.75
C LEU A 399 3.79 -0.84 -10.96
N LEU A 400 4.79 -1.10 -11.80
CA LEU A 400 5.22 -2.46 -12.14
C LEU A 400 5.63 -3.25 -10.90
N LEU A 401 6.47 -2.67 -10.03
CA LEU A 401 6.95 -3.35 -8.82
C LEU A 401 5.80 -3.68 -7.86
N ARG A 402 4.82 -2.77 -7.70
CA ARG A 402 3.62 -3.04 -6.89
C ARG A 402 2.74 -4.13 -7.48
N VAL A 403 2.52 -4.11 -8.80
CA VAL A 403 1.68 -5.11 -9.49
C VAL A 403 2.32 -6.49 -9.45
N VAL A 404 3.63 -6.58 -9.69
CA VAL A 404 4.36 -7.86 -9.67
C VAL A 404 4.32 -8.48 -8.27
N ALA A 405 4.50 -7.67 -7.22
CA ALA A 405 4.49 -8.17 -5.84
C ALA A 405 3.17 -8.88 -5.43
N ASP A 406 2.05 -8.48 -6.02
CA ASP A 406 0.72 -9.06 -5.76
C ASP A 406 0.28 -10.09 -6.83
N ALA A 407 1.05 -10.23 -7.92
CA ALA A 407 0.70 -11.11 -9.04
C ALA A 407 0.80 -12.60 -8.69
N GLU A 408 -0.20 -13.38 -9.12
CA GLU A 408 -0.20 -14.84 -8.98
C GLU A 408 0.13 -15.54 -10.29
N GLY A 409 1.02 -16.53 -10.21
CA GLY A 409 1.24 -17.46 -11.32
C GLY A 409 1.83 -16.83 -12.58
N ILE A 410 2.40 -15.63 -12.48
CA ILE A 410 3.14 -15.01 -13.58
C ILE A 410 4.35 -15.87 -13.97
N SER A 411 4.60 -15.96 -15.26
CA SER A 411 5.68 -16.78 -15.78
C SER A 411 7.04 -16.20 -15.40
N ALA A 412 8.01 -17.09 -15.19
CA ALA A 412 9.39 -16.67 -14.92
C ALA A 412 9.96 -15.83 -16.09
N GLU A 413 9.49 -16.04 -17.32
CA GLU A 413 9.84 -15.20 -18.48
C GLU A 413 9.31 -13.78 -18.34
N THR A 414 8.05 -13.60 -17.93
CA THR A 414 7.49 -12.27 -17.70
C THR A 414 8.22 -11.53 -16.57
N VAL A 415 8.55 -12.21 -15.47
CA VAL A 415 9.38 -11.59 -14.41
C VAL A 415 10.76 -11.22 -14.95
N ARG A 416 11.40 -12.09 -15.76
CA ARG A 416 12.68 -11.80 -16.43
C ARG A 416 12.61 -10.61 -17.39
N GLY A 417 11.47 -10.37 -18.03
CA GLY A 417 11.26 -9.23 -18.91
C GLY A 417 11.14 -7.89 -18.17
N THR A 418 10.97 -7.88 -16.84
CA THR A 418 10.92 -6.66 -16.04
C THR A 418 12.31 -6.06 -15.82
N PRO A 419 12.44 -4.76 -15.47
CA PRO A 419 13.73 -4.14 -15.12
C PRO A 419 14.48 -4.83 -13.97
N ALA A 420 13.79 -5.66 -13.16
CA ALA A 420 14.36 -6.42 -12.06
C ALA A 420 14.75 -7.87 -12.46
N GLY A 421 14.45 -8.30 -13.69
CA GLY A 421 14.59 -9.69 -14.15
C GLY A 421 15.62 -9.87 -15.28
N GLY A 422 16.19 -11.07 -15.39
CA GLY A 422 17.47 -11.41 -16.04
C GLY A 422 17.77 -10.95 -17.48
N GLY A 423 19.08 -10.90 -17.80
CA GLY A 423 19.69 -10.47 -19.07
C GLY A 423 21.23 -10.40 -19.00
N GLY A 424 21.93 -10.06 -20.09
CA GLY A 424 23.41 -10.06 -20.21
C GLY A 424 24.16 -9.10 -19.26
N MET A 425 25.51 -9.07 -19.32
CA MET A 425 26.40 -8.42 -18.33
C MET A 425 26.24 -6.89 -18.25
N GLU A 426 25.99 -6.19 -19.36
CA GLU A 426 25.68 -4.73 -19.34
C GLU A 426 24.34 -4.42 -18.67
N GLN A 427 23.38 -5.34 -18.75
CA GLN A 427 22.09 -5.21 -18.06
C GLN A 427 22.21 -5.58 -16.57
N ALA A 428 23.26 -6.29 -16.15
CA ALA A 428 23.44 -6.75 -14.76
C ALA A 428 23.66 -5.59 -13.78
N GLN A 429 24.42 -4.57 -14.16
CA GLN A 429 24.62 -3.37 -13.32
C GLN A 429 23.34 -2.53 -13.21
N ALA A 430 22.57 -2.41 -14.30
CA ALA A 430 21.27 -1.74 -14.27
C ALA A 430 20.26 -2.49 -13.39
N ARG A 431 20.24 -3.83 -13.44
CA ARG A 431 19.40 -4.67 -12.57
C ARG A 431 19.83 -4.62 -11.11
N GLN A 432 21.13 -4.67 -10.83
CA GLN A 432 21.67 -4.49 -9.49
C GLN A 432 21.10 -3.21 -8.87
N LYS A 433 21.18 -2.09 -9.58
CA LYS A 433 20.66 -0.81 -9.11
C LYS A 433 19.16 -0.88 -8.79
N VAL A 434 18.36 -1.50 -9.65
CA VAL A 434 16.91 -1.70 -9.38
C VAL A 434 16.70 -2.58 -8.15
N ILE A 435 17.40 -3.71 -8.04
CA ILE A 435 17.30 -4.66 -6.92
C ILE A 435 17.64 -3.98 -5.59
N GLU A 436 18.70 -3.18 -5.57
CA GLU A 436 19.12 -2.38 -4.41
C GLU A 436 18.10 -1.30 -4.04
N GLU A 437 17.44 -0.71 -5.04
CA GLU A 437 16.44 0.35 -4.87
C GLU A 437 15.02 -0.19 -4.57
N ILE A 438 14.74 -1.48 -4.73
CA ILE A 438 13.40 -2.08 -4.48
C ILE A 438 12.79 -1.62 -3.14
N PRO A 439 13.48 -1.67 -1.99
CA PRO A 439 12.90 -1.23 -0.72
C PRO A 439 12.49 0.25 -0.72
N ALA A 440 13.31 1.10 -1.33
CA ALA A 440 13.06 2.54 -1.41
C ALA A 440 11.94 2.89 -2.42
N LEU A 441 11.83 2.14 -3.52
CA LEU A 441 10.81 2.32 -4.55
C LEU A 441 9.42 1.88 -4.08
N VAL A 442 9.36 0.76 -3.35
CA VAL A 442 8.11 0.17 -2.87
C VAL A 442 7.63 0.81 -1.56
N LYS A 443 8.56 1.30 -0.72
CA LYS A 443 8.29 1.94 0.58
C LYS A 443 7.54 1.06 1.61
N ASP A 444 7.46 -0.25 1.37
CA ASP A 444 6.93 -1.28 2.27
C ASP A 444 7.88 -2.50 2.25
N LEU A 445 8.42 -2.88 3.41
CA LEU A 445 9.40 -3.97 3.55
C LEU A 445 8.81 -5.35 3.30
N ALA A 446 7.57 -5.60 3.69
CA ALA A 446 6.93 -6.89 3.45
C ALA A 446 6.72 -7.10 1.94
N VAL A 447 6.28 -6.06 1.24
CA VAL A 447 6.11 -6.07 -0.21
C VAL A 447 7.47 -6.20 -0.91
N ALA A 448 8.49 -5.47 -0.44
CA ALA A 448 9.86 -5.57 -0.94
C ALA A 448 10.43 -7.00 -0.80
N VAL A 449 10.28 -7.65 0.37
CA VAL A 449 10.71 -9.04 0.58
C VAL A 449 9.98 -9.99 -0.36
N GLY A 450 8.66 -9.86 -0.52
CA GLY A 450 7.89 -10.71 -1.44
C GLY A 450 8.32 -10.55 -2.89
N LEU A 451 8.61 -9.32 -3.32
CA LEU A 451 9.11 -9.03 -4.66
C LEU A 451 10.52 -9.62 -4.88
N LEU A 452 11.41 -9.47 -3.90
CA LEU A 452 12.75 -10.07 -3.92
C LEU A 452 12.69 -11.60 -4.03
N GLU A 453 11.75 -12.26 -3.34
CA GLU A 453 11.52 -13.70 -3.50
C GLU A 453 11.06 -14.09 -4.91
N GLN A 454 10.17 -13.30 -5.53
CA GLN A 454 9.72 -13.57 -6.89
C GLN A 454 10.86 -13.37 -7.90
N VAL A 455 11.66 -12.31 -7.74
CA VAL A 455 12.85 -12.07 -8.56
C VAL A 455 13.82 -13.24 -8.42
N ALA A 456 14.14 -13.67 -7.18
CA ALA A 456 14.99 -14.83 -6.93
C ALA A 456 14.51 -16.10 -7.66
N LYS A 457 13.21 -16.43 -7.55
CA LYS A 457 12.62 -17.62 -8.17
C LYS A 457 12.63 -17.59 -9.70
N SER A 458 12.71 -16.41 -10.31
CA SER A 458 12.64 -16.23 -11.76
C SER A 458 13.99 -16.24 -12.48
N THR A 459 15.10 -16.13 -11.73
CA THR A 459 16.46 -16.04 -12.27
C THR A 459 17.33 -17.22 -11.81
N THR A 460 18.25 -17.61 -12.67
CA THR A 460 19.36 -18.54 -12.36
C THR A 460 20.71 -17.83 -12.36
N CYS A 461 20.72 -16.50 -12.52
CA CYS A 461 21.92 -15.68 -12.57
C CYS A 461 22.51 -15.52 -11.16
N GLY A 462 23.75 -15.98 -10.96
CA GLY A 462 24.42 -15.87 -9.67
C GLY A 462 24.60 -14.43 -9.17
N HIS A 463 24.77 -13.46 -10.08
CA HIS A 463 24.88 -12.04 -9.74
C HIS A 463 23.58 -11.45 -9.21
N ASP A 464 22.46 -11.72 -9.89
CA ASP A 464 21.14 -11.25 -9.44
C ASP A 464 20.78 -11.91 -8.10
N LEU A 465 21.03 -13.21 -7.95
CA LEU A 465 20.79 -13.96 -6.70
C LEU A 465 21.67 -13.47 -5.54
N PHE A 466 22.93 -13.08 -5.82
CA PHE A 466 23.80 -12.46 -4.84
C PHE A 466 23.19 -11.16 -4.32
N TRP A 467 22.80 -10.25 -5.22
CA TRP A 467 22.27 -8.95 -4.83
C TRP A 467 20.90 -9.04 -4.17
N VAL A 468 20.01 -9.91 -4.64
CA VAL A 468 18.75 -10.19 -3.96
C VAL A 468 19.01 -10.68 -2.54
N ARG A 469 19.94 -11.63 -2.36
CA ARG A 469 20.32 -12.13 -1.03
C ARG A 469 20.91 -11.01 -0.17
N GLU A 470 21.77 -10.17 -0.73
CA GLU A 470 22.40 -9.07 0.00
C GLU A 470 21.39 -8.04 0.47
N VAL A 471 20.44 -7.65 -0.39
CA VAL A 471 19.34 -6.75 -0.01
C VAL A 471 18.45 -7.39 1.07
N LEU A 472 18.12 -8.69 0.95
CA LEU A 472 17.39 -9.41 1.99
C LEU A 472 18.17 -9.47 3.32
N ARG A 473 19.49 -9.66 3.29
CA ARG A 473 20.34 -9.62 4.49
C ARG A 473 20.43 -8.23 5.11
N ARG A 474 20.46 -7.18 4.29
CA ARG A 474 20.37 -5.80 4.77
C ARG A 474 19.02 -5.54 5.43
N ILE A 475 17.92 -6.02 4.86
CA ILE A 475 16.59 -5.94 5.49
C ILE A 475 16.59 -6.70 6.84
N GLU A 476 17.14 -7.93 6.88
CA GLU A 476 17.30 -8.71 8.11
C GLU A 476 18.09 -7.96 9.21
N ARG A 477 19.16 -7.27 8.83
CA ARG A 477 20.00 -6.49 9.76
C ARG A 477 19.41 -5.12 10.11
N GLY A 478 18.42 -4.64 9.35
CA GLY A 478 17.88 -3.28 9.46
C GLY A 478 18.73 -2.21 8.76
N GLU A 479 19.60 -2.59 7.81
CA GLU A 479 20.56 -1.74 7.08
C GLU A 479 20.01 -1.25 5.73
N VAL A 480 18.73 -0.91 5.66
CA VAL A 480 18.07 -0.47 4.43
C VAL A 480 18.18 1.05 4.33
N ALA A 481 18.79 1.53 3.24
CA ALA A 481 19.01 2.96 3.04
C ALA A 481 17.79 3.60 2.35
N GLY A 482 17.31 4.73 2.91
CA GLY A 482 16.37 5.62 2.26
C GLY A 482 14.95 5.58 2.83
N GLY A 483 14.60 6.63 3.58
CA GLY A 483 13.23 6.95 3.98
C GLY A 483 12.58 5.94 4.93
N VAL A 484 11.49 6.35 5.55
CA VAL A 484 10.74 5.50 6.48
C VAL A 484 10.04 4.38 5.70
N LEU A 485 10.22 3.15 6.18
CA LEU A 485 9.82 1.92 5.52
C LEU A 485 8.62 1.29 6.22
N ASP A 486 7.53 1.03 5.48
CA ASP A 486 6.31 0.44 6.06
C ASP A 486 6.45 -1.07 6.38
N GLY A 487 5.74 -1.54 7.44
CA GLY A 487 5.71 -2.93 7.93
C GLY A 487 6.22 -3.13 9.37
N SER A 488 5.86 -4.26 10.00
CA SER A 488 6.51 -4.69 11.25
C SER A 488 7.96 -5.00 10.92
N VAL A 489 8.87 -4.11 11.33
CA VAL A 489 10.31 -4.25 11.08
C VAL A 489 10.79 -5.64 11.49
N GLU A 490 10.26 -6.19 12.58
CA GLU A 490 10.66 -7.49 13.09
C GLU A 490 10.11 -8.68 12.29
N ASP A 491 8.87 -8.59 11.80
CA ASP A 491 8.30 -9.62 10.93
C ASP A 491 8.91 -9.57 9.53
N ALA A 492 9.18 -8.36 9.03
CA ALA A 492 9.91 -8.15 7.79
C ALA A 492 11.34 -8.69 7.87
N LYS A 493 12.06 -8.45 8.99
CA LYS A 493 13.37 -9.06 9.26
C LYS A 493 13.30 -10.58 9.27
N ARG A 494 12.29 -11.15 9.94
CA ARG A 494 12.08 -12.61 10.00
C ARG A 494 11.75 -13.20 8.62
N ALA A 495 10.90 -12.55 7.85
CA ALA A 495 10.57 -12.93 6.48
C ALA A 495 11.80 -12.81 5.57
N ALA A 496 12.55 -11.70 5.66
CA ALA A 496 13.77 -11.46 4.90
C ALA A 496 14.85 -12.50 5.20
N LYS A 497 15.02 -12.88 6.48
CA LYS A 497 15.89 -13.99 6.88
C LYS A 497 15.49 -15.29 6.19
N GLY A 498 14.21 -15.66 6.29
CA GLY A 498 13.67 -16.86 5.64
C GLY A 498 13.86 -16.85 4.12
N ALA A 499 13.63 -15.71 3.49
CA ALA A 499 13.85 -15.51 2.05
C ALA A 499 15.33 -15.61 1.68
N ALA A 500 16.23 -14.98 2.45
CA ALA A 500 17.67 -14.99 2.22
C ALA A 500 18.31 -16.37 2.42
N ASP A 501 17.77 -17.17 3.33
CA ASP A 501 18.18 -18.56 3.57
C ASP A 501 17.72 -19.48 2.43
N ASN A 502 16.58 -19.18 1.81
CA ASN A 502 15.96 -19.98 0.77
C ASN A 502 16.17 -19.45 -0.66
N VAL A 503 16.96 -18.38 -0.85
CA VAL A 503 17.10 -17.68 -2.14
C VAL A 503 17.60 -18.58 -3.29
N LEU A 504 18.24 -19.71 -2.96
CA LEU A 504 18.78 -20.69 -3.91
C LEU A 504 17.98 -22.00 -3.95
N SER A 505 16.84 -22.09 -3.26
CA SER A 505 16.13 -23.35 -3.05
C SER A 505 15.56 -23.96 -4.33
N HIS A 506 15.34 -23.15 -5.37
CA HIS A 506 14.81 -23.56 -6.68
C HIS A 506 15.88 -24.06 -7.65
N LEU A 507 17.16 -23.91 -7.32
CA LEU A 507 18.27 -24.37 -8.17
C LEU A 507 18.54 -25.85 -7.95
N ASP A 508 19.06 -26.52 -8.98
CA ASP A 508 19.52 -27.89 -8.85
C ASP A 508 20.65 -28.01 -7.80
N PRO A 509 20.80 -29.17 -7.13
CA PRO A 509 21.76 -29.33 -6.04
C PRO A 509 23.22 -29.03 -6.43
N ALA A 510 23.62 -29.30 -7.67
CA ALA A 510 24.98 -29.08 -8.14
C ALA A 510 25.26 -27.58 -8.31
N LYS A 511 24.36 -26.86 -8.98
CA LYS A 511 24.44 -25.41 -9.18
C LYS A 511 24.27 -24.63 -7.87
N ARG A 512 23.40 -25.11 -6.98
CA ARG A 512 23.27 -24.59 -5.61
C ARG A 512 24.59 -24.74 -4.83
N ALA A 513 25.26 -25.88 -4.93
CA ALA A 513 26.55 -26.11 -4.27
C ALA A 513 27.65 -25.21 -4.84
N GLU A 514 27.71 -25.04 -6.15
CA GLU A 514 28.63 -24.13 -6.84
C GLU A 514 28.44 -22.67 -6.40
N LEU A 515 27.20 -22.18 -6.42
CA LEU A 515 26.89 -20.81 -5.99
C LEU A 515 27.13 -20.62 -4.48
N LEU A 516 26.76 -21.59 -3.63
CA LEU A 516 27.08 -21.51 -2.20
C LEU A 516 28.59 -21.47 -1.92
N ALA A 517 29.41 -22.10 -2.75
CA ALA A 517 30.87 -22.01 -2.66
C ALA A 517 31.39 -20.61 -3.03
N LEU A 518 30.75 -19.94 -3.98
CA LEU A 518 31.07 -18.58 -4.42
C LEU A 518 30.53 -17.50 -3.46
N LEU A 519 29.43 -17.78 -2.76
CA LEU A 519 28.79 -16.89 -1.78
C LEU A 519 29.41 -16.95 -0.38
N LYS A 520 30.44 -17.78 -0.16
CA LYS A 520 31.23 -17.73 1.08
C LYS A 520 32.03 -16.41 1.11
N PRO A 521 32.17 -15.72 2.25
CA PRO A 521 32.90 -14.47 2.30
C PRO A 521 34.38 -14.71 1.94
N TRP A 522 34.83 -14.19 0.80
CA TRP A 522 36.26 -14.15 0.43
C TRP A 522 36.96 -12.87 0.94
N TRP A 523 36.41 -12.22 1.96
CA TRP A 523 37.03 -11.06 2.58
C TRP A 523 38.07 -11.51 3.61
N ARG A 524 39.32 -11.74 3.17
CA ARG A 524 40.47 -11.48 4.05
C ARG A 524 40.69 -9.96 4.03
N PRO A 525 40.94 -9.30 5.17
CA PRO A 525 41.28 -7.88 5.20
C PRO A 525 42.51 -7.65 4.32
N ILE A 526 42.38 -6.78 3.32
CA ILE A 526 43.51 -6.24 2.58
C ILE A 526 44.31 -5.40 3.59
N PRO A 527 45.56 -5.74 3.92
CA PRO A 527 46.36 -4.93 4.83
C PRO A 527 46.51 -3.53 4.22
N ALA A 528 46.23 -2.50 5.00
CA ALA A 528 46.46 -1.12 4.59
C ALA A 528 47.97 -0.93 4.31
N GLY A 529 48.31 -0.87 3.02
CA GLY A 529 49.64 -0.56 2.53
C GLY A 529 49.53 0.53 1.48
N SER A 530 50.25 1.63 1.68
CA SER A 530 50.34 2.76 0.75
C SER A 530 51.08 2.34 -0.53
N PHE A 531 50.48 2.61 -1.69
CA PHE A 531 51.18 2.55 -2.97
C PHE A 531 51.66 3.96 -3.34
N ASP A 532 52.98 4.09 -3.53
CA ASP A 532 53.60 5.28 -4.12
C ASP A 532 53.55 5.20 -5.65
N MET A 533 53.08 6.26 -6.29
CA MET A 533 53.09 6.43 -7.74
C MET A 533 54.30 7.25 -8.15
N GLY A 534 55.31 6.60 -8.72
CA GLY A 534 56.51 7.24 -9.27
C GLY A 534 57.11 6.43 -10.42
N SER A 535 57.21 7.05 -11.58
CA SER A 535 57.87 6.51 -12.77
C SER A 535 59.39 6.63 -12.68
N GLU A 536 60.14 5.60 -13.09
CA GLU A 536 61.49 5.81 -13.60
C GLU A 536 61.85 4.82 -14.72
N ARG A 537 62.59 5.34 -15.69
CA ARG A 537 62.90 4.76 -17.00
C ARG A 537 64.11 3.83 -16.94
N ALA A 538 64.02 2.78 -17.78
CA ALA A 538 65.05 2.21 -18.66
C ALA A 538 66.47 1.93 -18.12
N THR A 539 66.90 0.67 -18.24
CA THR A 539 68.11 0.34 -19.01
C THR A 539 68.09 -1.09 -19.55
N THR A 540 68.62 -1.18 -20.76
CA THR A 540 68.67 -2.26 -21.76
C THR A 540 69.60 -3.43 -21.40
N THR A 541 69.29 -4.67 -21.84
CA THR A 541 70.03 -5.36 -22.93
C THR A 541 69.56 -6.80 -23.25
N ARG A 542 69.40 -7.04 -24.57
CA ARG A 542 69.53 -8.28 -25.38
C ARG A 542 68.47 -9.41 -25.34
N SER A 543 67.83 -9.57 -26.50
CA SER A 543 67.11 -10.74 -27.04
C SER A 543 68.04 -11.53 -28.01
N PRO A 544 67.76 -12.75 -28.54
CA PRO A 544 66.48 -13.10 -29.20
C PRO A 544 65.95 -14.55 -29.06
N SER A 545 64.75 -14.74 -29.64
CA SER A 545 64.00 -16.00 -29.93
C SER A 545 63.14 -16.49 -28.74
N THR A 546 61.83 -16.72 -28.83
CA THR A 546 60.90 -16.97 -29.94
C THR A 546 59.46 -16.55 -29.57
N ALA A 547 58.74 -15.94 -30.52
CA ALA A 547 57.27 -15.93 -30.74
C ALA A 547 56.29 -15.43 -29.64
N SER A 548 55.48 -14.43 -30.01
CA SER A 548 54.22 -13.97 -29.40
C SER A 548 53.22 -13.71 -30.55
N PRO A 549 51.88 -13.82 -30.37
CA PRO A 549 51.10 -12.74 -29.76
C PRO A 549 49.96 -13.14 -28.77
N SER A 550 49.92 -12.39 -27.66
CA SER A 550 48.75 -11.68 -27.08
C SER A 550 47.67 -12.44 -26.23
N PRO A 551 46.87 -11.69 -25.41
CA PRO A 551 46.64 -12.01 -24.00
C PRO A 551 45.30 -12.72 -23.75
N ARG A 552 45.30 -13.70 -22.83
CA ARG A 552 44.06 -14.25 -22.28
C ARG A 552 43.64 -13.48 -21.03
N ALA A 553 42.51 -12.80 -21.19
CA ALA A 553 41.67 -12.28 -20.13
C ALA A 553 41.48 -13.31 -19.00
N SER A 554 41.67 -12.85 -17.76
CA SER A 554 41.28 -13.52 -16.53
C SER A 554 39.76 -13.69 -16.50
N ARG A 555 39.30 -14.88 -16.84
CA ARG A 555 37.91 -15.32 -16.67
C ARG A 555 37.59 -15.46 -15.18
N CYS A 556 36.57 -14.72 -14.74
CA CYS A 556 35.89 -14.94 -13.47
C CYS A 556 35.26 -16.33 -13.47
N LEU A 557 35.60 -17.16 -12.49
CA LEU A 557 35.26 -18.59 -12.37
C LEU A 557 33.82 -18.84 -11.86
N ALA A 558 32.90 -17.89 -12.08
CA ALA A 558 31.51 -17.95 -11.65
C ALA A 558 30.53 -18.30 -12.80
N CYS A 559 31.03 -18.89 -13.89
CA CYS A 559 30.23 -19.22 -15.07
C CYS A 559 30.26 -20.71 -15.40
N ARG A 560 29.36 -21.49 -14.75
CA ARG A 560 28.58 -22.56 -15.39
C ARG A 560 27.14 -22.57 -14.90
#